data_AF-A0AAW9E8B9-F1
#
_entry.id   AF-A0AAW9E8B9-F1
#
_cell.length_a   1.000
_cell.length_b   1.000
_cell.length_c   1.000
_cell.angle_alpha   90.00
_cell.angle_beta   90.00
_cell.angle_gamma   90.00
#
_symmetry.space_group_name_H-M   'P 1'
#
loop_
_entity.id
_entity.type
_entity.pdbx_description
1 polymer ?
#
loop_
_entity_poly.entity_id
_entity_poly.type
_entity_poly.pdbx_seq_one_letter_code
_entity_poly.pdbx_strand_id
1 'polypeptide(L)'
;HKYLPYVQQAAAKYGVEPSLILAIMQIESSFNPYAVSSSDALGLMQIMPATAGRDVFRMQGKSGQPSRSYLFDPANNIDVGTAYISILQNSYLGDIKDPVSRRYAVIQAYNGGAG
;
A
#
# COMPACT_ATOMS: atom_id res chain seq x y z
N HIS A 1 3.61 13.64 14.45
CA HIS A 1 2.89 12.46 13.94
C HIS A 1 3.90 11.35 13.58
N LYS A 2 3.82 10.20 14.26
CA LYS A 2 4.84 9.12 14.31
C LYS A 2 5.28 8.55 12.95
N TYR A 3 4.43 8.56 11.93
CA TYR A 3 4.67 7.89 10.65
C TYR A 3 4.92 8.84 9.46
N LEU A 4 4.80 10.17 9.66
CA LEU A 4 4.95 11.13 8.56
C LEU A 4 6.27 11.04 7.79
N PRO A 5 7.44 10.84 8.45
CA PRO A 5 8.69 10.70 7.71
C PRO A 5 8.68 9.53 6.72
N TYR A 6 8.14 8.38 7.13
CA TYR A 6 8.02 7.20 6.28
C TYR A 6 7.04 7.42 5.13
N VAL A 7 5.91 8.09 5.40
CA VAL A 7 4.93 8.47 4.37
C VAL A 7 5.56 9.40 3.33
N GLN A 8 6.30 10.42 3.75
CA GLN A 8 6.95 11.37 2.83
C GLN A 8 8.02 10.68 1.97
N GLN A 9 8.82 9.80 2.58
CA GLN A 9 9.83 9.04 1.86
C GLN A 9 9.19 8.11 0.81
N ALA A 10 8.16 7.36 1.18
CA ALA A 10 7.47 6.45 0.27
C ALA A 10 6.71 7.21 -0.83
N ALA A 11 6.05 8.31 -0.48
CA ALA A 11 5.37 9.20 -1.43
C ALA A 11 6.32 9.68 -2.53
N ALA A 12 7.48 10.22 -2.15
CA ALA A 12 8.49 10.69 -3.09
C ALA A 12 9.06 9.55 -3.95
N LYS A 13 9.28 8.38 -3.35
CA LYS A 13 9.84 7.21 -4.05
C LYS A 13 8.92 6.65 -5.14
N TYR A 14 7.61 6.64 -4.90
CA TYR A 14 6.64 5.96 -5.78
C TYR A 14 5.70 6.89 -6.55
N GLY A 15 5.82 8.21 -6.35
CA GLY A 15 4.98 9.21 -7.02
C GLY A 15 3.53 9.21 -6.52
N VAL A 16 3.32 8.90 -5.24
CA VAL A 16 1.97 8.81 -4.64
C VAL A 16 1.77 9.97 -3.68
N GLU A 17 0.60 10.61 -3.76
CA GLU A 17 0.22 11.70 -2.85
C GLU A 17 0.26 11.27 -1.37
N PRO A 18 0.99 11.98 -0.48
CA PRO A 18 1.02 11.65 0.96
C PRO A 18 -0.36 11.58 1.60
N SER A 19 -1.30 12.42 1.14
CA SER A 19 -2.68 12.44 1.64
C SER A 19 -3.46 11.17 1.29
N LEU A 20 -3.15 10.52 0.17
CA LEU A 20 -3.76 9.25 -0.20
C LEU A 20 -3.23 8.11 0.66
N ILE A 21 -1.92 8.07 0.91
CA ILE A 21 -1.29 7.07 1.79
C ILE A 21 -1.88 7.16 3.20
N LEU A 22 -1.99 8.37 3.75
CA LEU A 22 -2.59 8.60 5.07
C LEU A 22 -4.07 8.20 5.12
N ALA A 23 -4.84 8.50 4.06
CA ALA A 23 -6.24 8.12 3.99
C ALA A 23 -6.44 6.61 3.99
N ILE A 24 -5.66 5.87 3.18
CA ILE A 24 -5.70 4.40 3.14
C ILE A 24 -5.27 3.83 4.50
N MET A 25 -4.17 4.32 5.06
CA MET A 25 -3.68 3.85 6.37
C MET A 25 -4.70 4.06 7.51
N GLN A 26 -5.44 5.18 7.48
CA GLN A 26 -6.52 5.45 8.43
C GLN A 26 -7.69 4.47 8.25
N ILE A 27 -8.11 4.21 7.01
CA ILE A 27 -9.23 3.30 6.70
C ILE A 27 -8.88 1.86 7.08
N GLU A 28 -7.66 1.43 6.76
CA GLU A 28 -7.21 0.04 6.90
C GLU A 28 -6.94 -0.37 8.35
N SER A 29 -6.30 0.51 9.13
CA SER A 29 -5.83 0.14 10.47
C SER A 29 -6.14 1.16 11.54
N SER A 30 -6.70 2.33 11.20
CA SER A 30 -6.74 3.49 12.10
C SER A 30 -5.36 3.78 12.72
N PHE A 31 -4.30 3.65 11.92
CA PHE A 31 -2.90 3.81 12.32
C PHE A 31 -2.39 2.79 13.35
N ASN A 32 -3.03 1.63 13.50
CA ASN A 32 -2.58 0.54 14.36
C ASN A 32 -1.48 -0.31 13.66
N PRO A 33 -0.21 -0.25 14.10
CA PRO A 33 0.88 -0.99 13.46
C PRO A 33 0.79 -2.52 13.69
N TYR A 34 -0.03 -2.97 14.64
CA TYR A 34 -0.21 -4.39 14.96
C TYR A 34 -1.53 -4.95 14.40
N ALA A 35 -2.19 -4.23 13.51
CA ALA A 35 -3.44 -4.68 12.91
C ALA A 35 -3.24 -5.98 12.11
N VAL A 36 -4.16 -6.93 12.31
CA VAL A 36 -4.22 -8.21 11.59
C VAL A 36 -5.67 -8.45 11.21
N SER A 37 -5.96 -8.60 9.92
CA SER A 37 -7.31 -8.94 9.47
C SER A 37 -7.58 -10.44 9.58
N SER A 38 -8.85 -10.83 9.45
CA SER A 38 -9.28 -12.23 9.32
C SER A 38 -8.73 -12.93 8.07
N SER A 39 -8.26 -12.16 7.09
CA SER A 39 -7.67 -12.66 5.83
C SER A 39 -6.14 -12.52 5.80
N ASP A 40 -5.49 -12.41 6.96
CA ASP A 40 -4.03 -12.29 7.11
C ASP A 40 -3.41 -11.04 6.46
N ALA A 41 -4.18 -9.94 6.36
CA ALA A 41 -3.64 -8.63 6.02
C ALA A 41 -2.95 -8.00 7.25
N LEU A 42 -1.77 -7.40 7.07
CA LEU A 42 -0.87 -7.05 8.17
C LEU A 42 -0.50 -5.56 8.21
N GLY A 43 -0.46 -5.02 9.42
CA GLY A 43 0.13 -3.73 9.75
C GLY A 43 -0.69 -2.52 9.30
N LEU A 44 0.00 -1.38 9.21
CA LEU A 44 -0.60 -0.06 9.02
C LEU A 44 -1.46 0.08 7.76
N MET A 45 -1.03 -0.55 6.67
CA MET A 45 -1.67 -0.49 5.36
C MET A 45 -2.30 -1.83 4.96
N GLN A 46 -2.48 -2.75 5.92
CA GLN A 46 -3.14 -4.05 5.74
C GLN A 46 -2.66 -4.81 4.49
N ILE A 47 -1.36 -5.10 4.46
CA ILE A 47 -0.75 -5.80 3.32
C ILE A 47 -0.94 -7.30 3.46
N MET A 48 -1.51 -7.93 2.45
CA MET A 48 -1.49 -9.38 2.29
C MET A 48 -0.13 -9.85 1.73
N PRO A 49 0.63 -10.69 2.45
CA PRO A 49 1.94 -11.15 1.99
C PRO A 49 1.87 -11.88 0.64
N ALA A 50 0.90 -12.79 0.48
CA ALA A 50 0.81 -13.69 -0.66
C ALA A 50 0.36 -13.03 -1.97
N THR A 51 -0.19 -11.82 -1.92
CA THR A 51 -0.69 -11.07 -3.07
C THR A 51 0.09 -9.76 -3.21
N ALA A 52 -0.41 -8.65 -2.65
CA ALA A 52 0.19 -7.32 -2.76
C ALA A 52 1.68 -7.31 -2.35
N GLY A 53 2.02 -8.02 -1.27
CA GLY A 53 3.41 -8.15 -0.83
C GLY A 53 4.32 -8.82 -1.86
N ARG A 54 3.85 -9.90 -2.49
CA ARG A 54 4.57 -10.63 -3.53
C ARG A 54 4.72 -9.79 -4.81
N ASP A 55 3.67 -9.09 -5.21
CA ASP A 55 3.71 -8.22 -6.41
C ASP A 55 4.71 -7.08 -6.24
N VAL A 56 4.74 -6.46 -5.06
CA VAL A 56 5.74 -5.44 -4.72
C VAL A 56 7.15 -6.02 -4.65
N PHE A 57 7.34 -7.20 -4.05
CA PHE A 57 8.66 -7.85 -4.04
C PHE A 57 9.16 -8.10 -5.45
N ARG A 58 8.30 -8.61 -6.35
CA ARG A 58 8.63 -8.81 -7.76
C ARG A 58 9.00 -7.50 -8.44
N MET A 59 8.23 -6.43 -8.23
CA MET A 59 8.54 -5.10 -8.75
C MET A 59 9.90 -4.58 -8.27
N GLN A 60 10.26 -4.87 -7.02
CA GLN A 60 11.56 -4.50 -6.41
C GLN A 60 12.71 -5.45 -6.80
N GLY A 61 12.50 -6.42 -7.70
CA GLY A 61 13.50 -7.41 -8.09
C GLY A 61 13.84 -8.44 -7.00
N LYS A 62 12.98 -8.57 -5.98
CA LYS A 62 13.11 -9.53 -4.89
C LYS A 62 12.31 -10.80 -5.20
N SER A 63 12.85 -11.95 -4.82
CA SER A 63 12.15 -13.23 -4.87
C SER A 63 11.29 -13.45 -3.63
N GLY A 64 10.21 -14.22 -3.77
CA GLY A 64 9.33 -14.61 -2.66
C GLY A 64 8.33 -13.51 -2.26
N GLN A 65 7.99 -13.48 -0.97
CA GLN A 65 7.03 -12.54 -0.39
C GLN A 65 7.55 -12.02 0.95
N PRO A 66 7.13 -10.83 1.41
CA PRO A 66 7.55 -10.30 2.70
C PRO A 66 7.09 -11.20 3.86
N SER A 67 7.92 -11.32 4.89
CA SER A 67 7.56 -12.03 6.11
C SER A 67 6.57 -11.22 6.97
N ARG A 68 5.92 -11.87 7.95
CA ARG A 68 5.05 -11.17 8.91
C ARG A 68 5.81 -10.11 9.69
N SER A 69 7.01 -10.43 10.19
CA SER A 69 7.84 -9.47 10.94
C SER A 69 8.25 -8.27 10.09
N TYR A 70 8.52 -8.48 8.81
CA TYR A 70 8.81 -7.40 7.86
C TYR A 70 7.61 -6.45 7.73
N LEU A 71 6.38 -6.98 7.65
CA LEU A 71 5.16 -6.17 7.50
C LEU A 71 4.64 -5.55 8.80
N PHE A 72 5.12 -5.98 9.97
CA PHE A 72 4.85 -5.29 11.23
C PHE A 72 5.81 -4.13 11.50
N ASP A 73 6.92 -4.03 10.76
CA ASP A 73 7.74 -2.83 10.76
C ASP A 73 7.01 -1.69 10.01
N PRO A 74 6.73 -0.54 10.67
CA PRO A 74 5.99 0.56 10.06
C PRO A 74 6.59 1.11 8.77
N ALA A 75 7.92 1.21 8.69
CA ALA A 75 8.59 1.79 7.52
C ALA A 75 8.45 0.86 6.31
N ASN A 76 8.71 -0.43 6.51
CA ASN A 76 8.52 -1.46 5.49
C ASN A 76 7.07 -1.60 5.05
N ASN A 77 6.12 -1.56 5.99
CA ASN A 77 4.70 -1.68 5.68
C ASN A 77 4.21 -0.51 4.82
N ILE A 78 4.61 0.73 5.16
CA ILE A 78 4.29 1.92 4.39
C ILE A 78 4.96 1.90 3.01
N ASP A 79 6.22 1.46 2.92
CA ASP A 79 6.91 1.30 1.63
C ASP A 79 6.16 0.32 0.72
N VAL A 80 5.77 -0.85 1.25
CA VAL A 80 5.07 -1.87 0.48
C VAL A 80 3.66 -1.43 0.08
N GLY A 81 2.88 -0.84 1.00
CA GLY A 81 1.55 -0.33 0.65
C GLY A 81 1.58 0.78 -0.38
N THR A 82 2.56 1.69 -0.28
CA THR A 82 2.72 2.78 -1.25
C THR A 82 3.19 2.26 -2.60
N ALA A 83 4.11 1.30 -2.62
CA ALA A 83 4.51 0.60 -3.84
C ALA A 83 3.32 -0.06 -4.53
N TYR A 84 2.44 -0.72 -3.76
CA TYR A 84 1.25 -1.37 -4.30
C TYR A 84 0.26 -0.36 -4.89
N ILE A 85 0.05 0.79 -4.24
CA ILE A 85 -0.73 1.90 -4.84
C ILE A 85 -0.17 2.32 -6.20
N SER A 86 1.16 2.42 -6.32
CA SER A 86 1.82 2.79 -7.58
C SER A 86 1.63 1.72 -8.67
N ILE A 87 1.63 0.43 -8.30
CA ILE A 87 1.27 -0.67 -9.22
C ILE A 87 -0.16 -0.48 -9.73
N LEU A 88 -1.12 -0.20 -8.84
CA LEU A 88 -2.53 0.02 -9.20
C LEU A 88 -2.70 1.22 -10.13
N GLN A 89 -2.04 2.35 -9.83
CA GLN A 89 -2.10 3.56 -10.64
C GLN A 89 -1.53 3.38 -12.05
N ASN A 90 -0.39 2.69 -12.16
CA ASN A 90 0.34 2.62 -13.42
C ASN A 90 -0.08 1.43 -14.30
N SER A 91 -0.53 0.32 -13.71
CA SER A 91 -0.85 -0.90 -14.46
C SER A 91 -2.33 -1.03 -14.78
N TYR A 92 -3.21 -0.68 -13.83
CA TYR A 92 -4.64 -0.97 -13.94
C TYR A 92 -5.48 0.26 -14.25
N LEU A 93 -5.04 1.46 -13.85
CA LEU A 93 -5.86 2.67 -13.85
C LEU A 93 -5.25 3.84 -14.63
N GLY A 94 -4.20 3.57 -15.41
CA GLY A 94 -3.49 4.59 -16.19
C GLY A 94 -4.36 5.30 -17.22
N ASP A 95 -5.38 4.62 -17.74
CA ASP A 95 -6.31 5.15 -18.73
C ASP A 95 -7.33 6.15 -18.14
N ILE A 96 -7.50 6.17 -16.81
CA ILE A 96 -8.37 7.14 -16.14
C ILE A 96 -7.63 8.47 -16.07
N LYS A 97 -8.02 9.39 -16.95
CA LYS A 97 -7.40 10.73 -17.07
C LYS A 97 -7.83 11.68 -15.96
N ASP A 98 -9.06 11.53 -15.45
CA ASP A 98 -9.52 12.35 -14.33
C ASP A 98 -8.86 11.91 -13.01
N PRO A 99 -8.12 12.80 -12.33
CA PRO A 99 -7.36 12.42 -11.14
C PRO A 99 -8.24 12.04 -9.95
N VAL A 100 -9.46 12.58 -9.86
CA VAL A 100 -10.40 12.28 -8.77
C VAL A 100 -11.01 10.90 -8.98
N SER A 101 -11.49 10.60 -10.20
CA SER A 101 -11.96 9.27 -10.58
C SER A 101 -10.87 8.22 -10.40
N ARG A 102 -9.62 8.52 -10.81
CA ARG A 102 -8.49 7.60 -10.62
C ARG A 102 -8.21 7.34 -9.16
N ARG A 103 -8.26 8.37 -8.30
CA ARG A 103 -8.10 8.21 -6.84
C ARG A 103 -9.17 7.31 -6.24
N TYR A 104 -10.44 7.47 -6.62
CA TYR A 104 -11.51 6.59 -6.13
C TYR A 104 -11.34 5.15 -6.62
N ALA A 105 -10.97 4.95 -7.88
CA ALA A 105 -10.71 3.62 -8.42
C ALA A 105 -9.54 2.94 -7.70
N VAL A 106 -8.46 3.67 -7.39
CA VAL A 106 -7.33 3.14 -6.60
C VAL A 106 -7.79 2.67 -5.22
N ILE A 107 -8.58 3.46 -4.50
CA ILE A 107 -9.07 3.08 -3.15
C ILE A 107 -9.93 1.81 -3.23
N GLN A 108 -10.81 1.71 -4.24
CA GLN A 108 -11.63 0.52 -4.44
C GLN A 108 -10.79 -0.72 -4.79
N ALA A 109 -9.84 -0.59 -5.71
CA ALA A 109 -8.95 -1.67 -6.12
C ALA A 109 -8.00 -2.13 -5.00
N TYR A 110 -7.59 -1.21 -4.11
CA TYR A 110 -6.77 -1.51 -2.94
C TYR A 110 -7.49 -2.47 -1.98
N ASN A 111 -8.79 -2.23 -1.74
CA ASN A 111 -9.62 -3.05 -0.84
C ASN A 111 -10.15 -4.34 -1.50
N GLY A 112 -10.61 -4.25 -2.75
CA GLY A 112 -11.33 -5.33 -3.44
C GLY A 112 -10.47 -6.26 -4.30
N GLY A 113 -9.21 -5.91 -4.52
CA GLY A 113 -8.41 -6.47 -5.62
C GLY A 113 -8.81 -5.85 -6.96
N ALA A 114 -7.85 -5.69 -7.87
CA ALA A 114 -8.08 -5.10 -9.20
C ALA A 114 -8.73 -6.08 -10.20
N GLY A 115 -9.59 -6.99 -9.72
CA GLY A 115 -10.25 -8.04 -10.50
C GLY A 115 -11.40 -7.54 -11.36
#